data_AF-A0A661HAJ6-F1
#
_entry.id   AF-A0A661HAJ6-F1
#
_cell.length_a   1.000
_cell.length_b   1.000
_cell.length_c   1.000
_cell.angle_alpha   90.00
_cell.angle_beta   90.00
_cell.angle_gamma   90.00
#
_symmetry.space_group_name_H-M   'P 1'
#
loop_
_entity.id
_entity.type
_entity.pdbx_description
1 polymer ?
#
loop_
_entity_poly.entity_id
_entity_poly.type
_entity_poly.pdbx_seq_one_letter_code
_entity_poly.pdbx_strand_id
1 'polypeptide(L)'
;MGDILASGTVRKMRTSLEDPVQYTMLLGGHEIPLNQYLGRQLQLDYQGVINCVHCDRKTNKSFNQGYCYPCFRRLAQCDSCIISPEKCHYAAGTCREPQWGEEHCMIDHFVYLANTSGLKVGITRGSQVPTRWMDQGASQAQAIFRVSSRLHSGLVEVVFKNHVADKTHWQAMLKGPAQPRDLEEAR
;
A
#
# COMPACT_ATOMS: atom_id res chain seq x y z
N MET A 1 -30.74 4.50 -17.27
CA MET A 1 -29.28 4.37 -17.34
C MET A 1 -28.71 5.34 -16.32
N GLY A 2 -27.89 4.87 -15.38
CA GLY A 2 -27.24 5.79 -14.44
C GLY A 2 -26.21 6.65 -15.17
N ASP A 3 -25.95 7.85 -14.66
CA ASP A 3 -24.94 8.74 -15.23
C ASP A 3 -23.55 8.12 -15.13
N ILE A 4 -22.79 8.15 -16.23
CA ILE A 4 -21.40 7.71 -16.24
C ILE A 4 -20.58 8.74 -15.47
N LEU A 5 -20.05 8.35 -14.31
CA LEU A 5 -19.24 9.23 -13.47
C LEU A 5 -17.85 9.52 -14.09
N ALA A 6 -17.19 8.47 -14.59
CA ALA A 6 -15.94 8.57 -15.35
C ALA A 6 -15.63 7.24 -16.06
N SER A 7 -14.66 7.26 -16.96
CA SER A 7 -14.16 6.07 -17.66
C SER A 7 -12.66 6.21 -17.95
N GLY A 8 -11.93 5.09 -18.03
CA GLY A 8 -10.52 5.04 -18.39
C GLY A 8 -9.69 4.17 -17.45
N THR A 9 -8.38 4.38 -17.42
CA THR A 9 -7.48 3.54 -16.61
C THR A 9 -7.57 3.90 -15.13
N VAL A 10 -7.74 2.90 -14.29
CA VAL A 10 -7.72 3.06 -12.82
C VAL A 10 -6.28 3.28 -12.32
N ARG A 11 -6.13 4.16 -11.33
CA ARG A 11 -4.89 4.37 -10.57
C ARG A 11 -5.16 4.20 -9.08
N LYS A 12 -4.09 4.09 -8.29
CA LYS A 12 -4.19 4.01 -6.82
C LYS A 12 -5.02 5.19 -6.32
N MET A 13 -6.00 4.90 -5.47
CA MET A 13 -6.82 5.92 -4.81
C MET A 13 -5.96 6.87 -3.97
N ARG A 14 -6.34 8.15 -3.93
CA ARG A 14 -5.73 9.13 -3.03
C ARG A 14 -6.54 9.22 -1.75
N THR A 15 -5.85 9.33 -0.61
CA THR A 15 -6.46 9.48 0.71
C THR A 15 -5.97 10.76 1.39
N SER A 16 -6.89 11.45 2.05
CA SER A 16 -6.62 12.63 2.90
C SER A 16 -7.06 12.34 4.33
N LEU A 17 -6.21 12.69 5.30
CA LEU A 17 -6.51 12.49 6.71
C LEU A 17 -7.45 13.60 7.19
N GLU A 18 -8.73 13.25 7.26
CA GLU A 18 -9.85 14.08 7.73
C GLU A 18 -10.78 13.19 8.59
N ASP A 19 -11.83 13.79 9.16
CA ASP A 19 -12.83 13.05 9.93
C ASP A 19 -14.23 13.18 9.28
N PRO A 20 -14.70 12.18 8.51
CA PRO A 20 -14.03 10.92 8.16
C PRO A 20 -12.94 11.09 7.08
N VAL A 21 -12.05 10.10 6.94
CA VAL A 21 -11.01 10.06 5.89
C VAL A 21 -11.63 10.26 4.51
N GLN A 22 -11.07 11.16 3.70
CA GLN A 22 -11.53 11.40 2.34
C GLN A 22 -10.82 10.50 1.34
N TYR A 23 -11.59 9.83 0.49
CA TYR A 23 -11.14 8.90 -0.53
C TYR A 23 -11.46 9.46 -1.92
N THR A 24 -10.43 9.58 -2.77
CA THR A 24 -10.58 10.07 -4.16
C THR A 24 -10.14 9.00 -5.14
N MET A 25 -11.09 8.51 -5.95
CA MET A 25 -10.81 7.58 -7.04
C MET A 25 -10.19 8.33 -8.22
N LEU A 26 -9.13 7.75 -8.77
CA LEU A 26 -8.47 8.24 -9.99
C LEU A 26 -8.81 7.30 -11.14
N LEU A 27 -9.61 7.77 -12.10
CA LEU A 27 -10.10 6.97 -13.23
C LEU A 27 -10.03 7.77 -14.53
N GLY A 28 -9.16 7.36 -15.46
CA GLY A 28 -9.05 8.02 -16.77
C GLY A 28 -8.63 9.50 -16.70
N GLY A 29 -7.92 9.91 -15.65
CA GLY A 29 -7.56 11.30 -15.41
C GLY A 29 -8.62 12.10 -14.64
N HIS A 30 -9.80 11.53 -14.37
CA HIS A 30 -10.80 12.12 -13.50
C HIS A 30 -10.50 11.83 -12.03
N GLU A 31 -10.68 12.83 -11.18
CA GLU A 31 -10.67 12.69 -9.72
C GLU A 31 -12.13 12.65 -9.22
N ILE A 32 -12.55 11.52 -8.66
CA ILE A 32 -13.92 11.33 -8.15
C ILE A 32 -13.87 11.22 -6.63
N PRO A 33 -14.43 12.20 -5.88
CA PRO A 33 -14.54 12.09 -4.42
C PRO A 33 -15.55 10.99 -4.09
N LEU A 34 -15.09 9.86 -3.55
CA LEU A 34 -15.92 8.68 -3.34
C LEU A 34 -16.85 8.80 -2.14
N ASN A 35 -16.49 9.61 -1.13
CA ASN A 35 -17.25 9.75 0.10
C ASN A 35 -18.71 10.18 -0.14
N GLN A 36 -18.97 11.00 -1.16
CA GLN A 36 -20.33 11.47 -1.51
C GLN A 36 -21.24 10.36 -2.06
N TYR A 37 -20.67 9.21 -2.43
CA TYR A 37 -21.39 8.05 -2.96
C TYR A 37 -21.61 6.95 -1.92
N LEU A 38 -21.21 7.15 -0.66
CA LEU A 38 -21.51 6.22 0.41
C LEU A 38 -23.03 6.01 0.54
N GLY A 39 -23.45 4.75 0.73
CA GLY A 39 -24.86 4.36 0.77
C GLY A 39 -25.54 4.29 -0.60
N ARG A 40 -24.86 4.62 -1.71
CA ARG A 40 -25.38 4.48 -3.07
C ARG A 40 -24.92 3.19 -3.72
N GLN A 41 -25.69 2.71 -4.69
CA GLN A 41 -25.27 1.60 -5.56
C GLN A 41 -24.36 2.14 -6.66
N LEU A 42 -23.14 1.60 -6.75
CA LEU A 42 -22.19 1.90 -7.81
C LEU A 42 -22.04 0.68 -8.73
N GLN A 43 -21.87 0.93 -10.02
CA GLN A 43 -21.56 -0.09 -11.02
C GLN A 43 -20.16 0.20 -11.59
N LEU A 44 -19.34 -0.84 -11.70
CA LEU A 44 -18.01 -0.77 -12.31
C LEU A 44 -17.99 -1.71 -13.53
N ASP A 45 -17.85 -1.12 -14.72
CA ASP A 45 -17.82 -1.87 -15.98
C ASP A 45 -16.39 -1.99 -16.50
N TYR A 46 -15.89 -3.22 -16.60
CA TYR A 46 -14.57 -3.49 -17.16
C TYR A 46 -14.62 -3.49 -18.69
N GLN A 47 -13.93 -2.52 -19.31
CA GLN A 47 -13.92 -2.31 -20.76
C GLN A 47 -13.00 -3.26 -21.55
N GLY A 48 -12.42 -4.29 -20.91
CA GLY A 48 -11.55 -5.24 -21.61
C GLY A 48 -10.13 -4.74 -21.92
N VAL A 49 -9.73 -3.61 -21.34
CA VAL A 49 -8.40 -3.01 -21.56
C VAL A 49 -7.60 -2.97 -20.26
N ILE A 50 -6.37 -3.47 -20.32
CA ILE A 50 -5.38 -3.36 -19.24
C ILE A 50 -4.16 -2.66 -19.81
N ASN A 51 -3.75 -1.55 -19.19
CA ASN A 51 -2.54 -0.81 -19.52
C ASN A 51 -1.51 -0.94 -18.41
N CYS A 52 -0.25 -1.12 -18.78
CA CYS A 52 0.85 -1.12 -17.83
C CYS A 52 0.95 0.23 -17.11
N VAL A 53 0.96 0.27 -15.78
CA VAL A 53 1.07 1.52 -14.99
C VAL A 53 2.39 2.26 -15.21
N HIS A 54 3.43 1.57 -15.71
CA HIS A 54 4.75 2.15 -15.97
C HIS A 54 4.93 2.62 -17.40
N CYS A 55 4.55 1.80 -18.40
CA CYS A 55 4.83 2.10 -19.81
C CYS A 55 3.59 2.25 -20.68
N ASP A 56 2.41 2.22 -20.08
CA ASP A 56 1.08 2.34 -20.70
C ASP A 56 0.73 1.31 -21.79
N ARG A 57 1.65 0.39 -22.09
CA ARG A 57 1.43 -0.70 -23.05
C ARG A 57 0.19 -1.52 -22.69
N LYS A 58 -0.70 -1.72 -23.67
CA LYS A 58 -1.81 -2.66 -23.59
C LYS A 58 -1.30 -4.09 -23.37
N THR A 59 -1.90 -4.80 -22.42
CA THR A 59 -1.53 -6.18 -22.06
C THR A 59 -2.80 -7.00 -21.81
N ASN A 60 -2.72 -8.32 -22.00
CA ASN A 60 -3.83 -9.22 -21.69
C ASN A 60 -3.88 -9.61 -20.20
N LYS A 61 -2.79 -9.36 -19.47
CA LYS A 61 -2.65 -9.70 -18.05
C LYS A 61 -1.91 -8.59 -17.31
N SER A 62 -2.29 -8.38 -16.05
CA SER A 62 -1.61 -7.48 -15.11
C SER A 62 -0.74 -8.29 -14.15
N PHE A 63 0.47 -7.80 -13.89
CA PHE A 63 1.42 -8.38 -12.93
C PHE A 63 1.74 -7.34 -11.86
N ASN A 64 2.00 -7.79 -10.63
CA ASN A 64 2.41 -6.94 -9.51
C ASN A 64 1.64 -5.60 -9.38
N GLN A 65 0.31 -5.66 -9.36
CA GLN A 65 -0.57 -4.49 -9.21
C GLN A 65 -0.55 -3.48 -10.36
N GLY A 66 -0.30 -3.90 -11.60
CA GLY A 66 -0.54 -3.03 -12.77
C GLY A 66 0.48 -3.08 -13.89
N TYR A 67 1.51 -3.95 -13.82
CA TYR A 67 2.60 -3.98 -14.80
C TYR A 67 2.34 -5.00 -15.91
N CYS A 68 2.87 -4.72 -17.11
CA CYS A 68 3.03 -5.75 -18.14
C CYS A 68 4.22 -6.67 -17.81
N TYR A 69 4.25 -7.87 -18.39
CA TYR A 69 5.29 -8.87 -18.10
C TYR A 69 6.73 -8.36 -18.32
N PRO A 70 7.06 -7.62 -19.40
CA PRO A 70 8.41 -7.05 -19.56
C PRO A 70 8.81 -6.07 -18.44
N CYS A 71 7.89 -5.20 -18.01
CA CYS A 71 8.17 -4.28 -16.91
C CYS A 71 8.32 -5.03 -15.58
N PHE A 72 7.46 -6.00 -15.32
CA PHE A 72 7.53 -6.86 -14.14
C PHE A 72 8.89 -7.58 -14.01
N ARG A 73 9.46 -8.06 -15.12
CA ARG A 73 10.77 -8.72 -15.13
C ARG A 73 11.96 -7.78 -15.01
N ARG A 74 11.82 -6.51 -15.44
CA ARG A 74 12.94 -5.58 -15.55
C ARG A 74 13.06 -4.64 -14.36
N LEU A 75 11.94 -4.15 -13.82
CA LEU A 75 11.94 -3.07 -12.84
C LEU A 75 12.22 -3.58 -11.41
N ALA A 76 13.06 -2.86 -10.67
CA ALA A 76 13.38 -3.18 -9.28
C ALA A 76 12.18 -3.01 -8.34
N GLN A 77 11.27 -2.06 -8.62
CA GLN A 77 10.00 -1.92 -7.89
C GLN A 77 9.03 -3.12 -8.04
N CYS A 78 9.37 -4.07 -8.91
CA CYS A 78 8.66 -5.34 -9.06
C CYS A 78 9.35 -6.53 -8.39
N ASP A 79 10.47 -6.31 -7.71
CA ASP A 79 11.23 -7.37 -7.05
C ASP A 79 10.51 -7.93 -5.82
N SER A 80 10.76 -9.20 -5.53
CA SER A 80 10.28 -9.86 -4.31
C SER A 80 10.69 -9.13 -3.04
N CYS A 81 11.85 -8.45 -3.04
CA CYS A 81 12.31 -7.68 -1.88
C CYS A 81 11.46 -6.43 -1.59
N ILE A 82 10.56 -6.03 -2.48
CA ILE A 82 9.55 -5.00 -2.20
C ILE A 82 8.49 -5.55 -1.25
N ILE A 83 8.14 -6.84 -1.35
CA ILE A 83 7.20 -7.53 -0.47
C ILE A 83 7.90 -8.06 0.79
N SER A 84 9.15 -8.51 0.64
CA SER A 84 10.02 -9.04 1.70
C SER A 84 11.27 -8.16 1.87
N PRO A 85 11.16 -7.01 2.56
CA PRO A 85 12.25 -6.05 2.76
C PRO A 85 13.52 -6.66 3.35
N GLU A 86 13.40 -7.71 4.16
CA GLU A 86 14.49 -8.47 4.78
C GLU A 86 15.37 -9.19 3.74
N LYS A 87 14.86 -9.43 2.52
CA LYS A 87 15.59 -10.06 1.41
C LYS A 87 16.07 -9.03 0.39
N CYS A 88 16.60 -7.90 0.86
CA CYS A 88 16.96 -6.76 0.02
C CYS A 88 17.99 -7.14 -1.06
N HIS A 89 17.60 -7.05 -2.35
CA HIS A 89 18.51 -7.31 -3.47
C HIS A 89 19.62 -6.27 -3.59
N TYR A 90 19.39 -5.02 -3.17
CA TYR A 90 20.44 -3.99 -3.19
C TYR A 90 21.58 -4.34 -2.24
N ALA A 91 21.27 -4.73 -1.00
CA ALA A 91 22.27 -5.18 -0.04
C ALA A 91 22.98 -6.46 -0.50
N ALA A 92 22.30 -7.33 -1.24
CA ALA A 92 22.88 -8.52 -1.83
C ALA A 92 23.71 -8.26 -3.12
N GLY A 93 23.76 -7.02 -3.61
CA GLY A 93 24.45 -6.67 -4.87
C GLY A 93 23.77 -7.18 -6.14
N THR A 94 22.50 -7.60 -6.06
CA THR A 94 21.72 -8.20 -7.17
C THR A 94 20.54 -7.36 -7.64
N CYS A 95 20.42 -6.11 -7.17
CA CYS A 95 19.35 -5.21 -7.57
C CYS A 95 19.39 -4.93 -9.07
N ARG A 96 18.23 -5.04 -9.74
CA ARG A 96 18.10 -4.79 -11.18
C ARG A 96 18.37 -3.33 -11.55
N GLU A 97 18.10 -2.40 -10.63
CA GLU A 97 18.28 -0.95 -10.82
C GLU A 97 18.91 -0.36 -9.54
N PRO A 98 20.25 -0.40 -9.38
CA PRO A 98 20.91 0.05 -8.14
C PRO A 98 20.61 1.51 -7.77
N GLN A 99 20.61 2.43 -8.74
CA GLN A 99 20.26 3.85 -8.51
C GLN A 99 18.83 4.00 -7.96
N TRP A 100 17.89 3.20 -8.46
CA TRP A 100 16.54 3.15 -7.90
C TRP A 100 16.58 2.71 -6.43
N GLY A 101 17.40 1.69 -6.11
CA GLY A 101 17.62 1.22 -4.75
C GLY A 101 18.17 2.28 -3.79
N GLU A 102 19.08 3.14 -4.24
CA GLU A 102 19.58 4.27 -3.44
C GLU A 102 18.44 5.25 -3.10
N GLU A 103 17.68 5.67 -4.11
CA GLU A 103 16.58 6.64 -3.95
C GLU A 103 15.38 6.09 -3.16
N HIS A 104 15.15 4.77 -3.20
CA HIS A 104 13.92 4.16 -2.73
C HIS A 104 14.11 3.24 -1.52
N CYS A 105 15.23 2.56 -1.41
CA CYS A 105 15.53 1.66 -0.30
C CYS A 105 16.40 2.34 0.76
N MET A 106 17.33 3.21 0.38
CA MET A 106 18.30 3.85 1.28
C MET A 106 17.83 5.22 1.77
N ILE A 107 16.58 5.25 2.21
CA ILE A 107 15.92 6.42 2.79
C ILE A 107 15.27 6.03 4.12
N ASP A 108 14.81 7.03 4.88
CA ASP A 108 14.08 6.81 6.12
C ASP A 108 12.82 5.96 5.92
N HIS A 109 12.78 4.86 6.67
CA HIS A 109 11.61 4.02 6.83
C HIS A 109 11.18 4.00 8.29
N PHE A 110 9.88 3.82 8.49
CA PHE A 110 9.26 3.72 9.80
C PHE A 110 8.68 2.32 9.97
N VAL A 111 8.96 1.71 11.13
CA VAL A 111 8.23 0.55 11.62
C VAL A 111 7.16 1.07 12.56
N TYR A 112 5.95 0.56 12.43
CA TYR A 112 4.80 1.02 13.21
C TYR A 112 3.95 -0.16 13.69
N LEU A 113 3.27 0.05 14.81
CA LEU A 113 2.15 -0.76 15.25
C LEU A 113 0.85 -0.14 14.72
N ALA A 114 -0.09 -0.96 14.30
CA ALA A 114 -1.42 -0.51 13.91
C ALA A 114 -2.50 -1.41 14.49
N ASN A 115 -3.59 -0.80 14.95
CA ASN A 115 -4.82 -1.49 15.29
C ASN A 115 -5.78 -1.39 14.10
N THR A 116 -6.09 -2.53 13.47
CA THR A 116 -7.03 -2.60 12.34
C THR A 116 -8.25 -3.43 12.70
N SER A 117 -8.16 -4.75 12.49
CA SER A 117 -9.04 -5.76 13.10
C SER A 117 -8.36 -6.48 14.29
N GLY A 118 -7.16 -6.00 14.64
CA GLY A 118 -6.21 -6.57 15.58
C GLY A 118 -4.89 -5.82 15.48
N LEU A 119 -4.00 -6.06 16.45
CA LEU A 119 -2.66 -5.49 16.47
C LEU A 119 -1.81 -6.11 15.35
N LYS A 120 -1.12 -5.26 14.59
CA LYS A 120 -0.17 -5.67 13.57
C LYS A 120 1.06 -4.77 13.60
N VAL A 121 2.20 -5.33 13.18
CA VAL A 121 3.37 -4.55 12.79
C VAL A 121 3.34 -4.27 11.30
N GLY A 122 3.87 -3.14 10.86
CA GLY A 122 4.09 -2.85 9.45
C GLY A 122 5.20 -1.85 9.23
N ILE A 123 5.63 -1.73 7.98
CA ILE A 123 6.63 -0.76 7.55
C ILE A 123 6.09 0.23 6.52
N THR A 124 6.66 1.44 6.52
CA THR A 124 6.33 2.47 5.53
C THR A 124 7.50 3.42 5.33
N ARG A 125 7.48 4.19 4.23
CA ARG A 125 8.39 5.32 4.03
C ARG A 125 7.85 6.54 4.75
N GLY A 126 8.73 7.47 5.14
CA GLY A 126 8.32 8.71 5.79
C GLY A 126 7.25 9.48 5.00
N SER A 127 7.42 9.59 3.68
CA SER A 127 6.48 10.26 2.77
C SER A 127 5.11 9.59 2.64
N GLN A 128 4.90 8.43 3.26
CA GLN A 128 3.64 7.69 3.26
C GLN A 128 3.00 7.63 4.65
N VAL A 129 3.56 8.29 5.66
CA VAL A 129 2.89 8.51 6.95
C VAL A 129 2.04 9.77 6.82
N PRO A 130 0.73 9.77 7.14
CA PRO A 130 -0.10 8.66 7.63
C PRO A 130 -0.87 7.91 6.53
N THR A 131 -0.70 8.25 5.24
CA THR A 131 -1.40 7.63 4.09
C THR A 131 -1.45 6.10 4.15
N ARG A 132 -0.33 5.46 4.51
CA ARG A 132 -0.22 4.00 4.60
C ARG A 132 -1.11 3.39 5.67
N TRP A 133 -1.38 4.11 6.75
CA TRP A 133 -2.27 3.67 7.83
C TRP A 133 -3.73 3.74 7.39
N MET A 134 -4.10 4.81 6.67
CA MET A 134 -5.43 4.95 6.07
C MET A 134 -5.69 3.88 5.00
N ASP A 135 -4.73 3.65 4.10
CA ASP A 135 -4.81 2.60 3.06
C ASP A 135 -5.03 1.19 3.65
N GLN A 136 -4.66 0.99 4.91
CA GLN A 136 -4.76 -0.27 5.62
C GLN A 136 -5.96 -0.35 6.57
N GLY A 137 -6.79 0.69 6.66
CA GLY A 137 -7.96 0.74 7.54
C GLY A 137 -7.60 0.74 9.03
N ALA A 138 -6.47 1.35 9.42
CA ALA A 138 -6.07 1.42 10.82
C ALA A 138 -6.94 2.42 11.60
N SER A 139 -7.52 1.98 12.72
CA SER A 139 -8.21 2.85 13.68
C SER A 139 -7.22 3.55 14.62
N GLN A 140 -6.08 2.91 14.90
CA GLN A 140 -4.96 3.48 15.64
C GLN A 140 -3.66 3.07 14.95
N ALA A 141 -2.66 3.95 14.95
CA ALA A 141 -1.33 3.62 14.49
C ALA A 141 -0.28 4.44 15.25
N GLN A 142 0.86 3.82 15.52
CA GLN A 142 1.97 4.43 16.23
C GLN A 142 3.30 3.99 15.61
N ALA A 143 4.11 4.95 15.20
CA ALA A 143 5.48 4.67 14.78
C ALA A 143 6.32 4.29 16.01
N ILE A 144 7.05 3.17 15.92
CA ILE A 144 7.86 2.62 17.01
C ILE A 144 9.38 2.70 16.73
N PHE A 145 9.77 2.67 15.46
CA PHE A 145 11.16 2.85 15.04
C PHE A 145 11.24 3.70 13.76
N ARG A 146 12.28 4.54 13.68
CA ARG A 146 12.78 5.14 12.45
C ARG A 146 14.13 4.51 12.13
N VAL A 147 14.29 4.05 10.90
CA VAL A 147 15.50 3.37 10.44
C VAL A 147 15.94 3.93 9.10
N SER A 148 17.26 3.92 8.85
CA SER A 148 17.89 4.54 7.69
C SER A 148 17.72 3.79 6.37
N SER A 149 17.16 2.57 6.40
CA SER A 149 16.96 1.77 5.19
C SER A 149 15.74 0.87 5.26
N ARG A 150 15.24 0.51 4.08
CA ARG A 150 14.17 -0.47 3.91
C ARG A 150 14.56 -1.84 4.47
N LEU A 151 15.81 -2.26 4.29
CA LEU A 151 16.32 -3.53 4.83
C LEU A 151 16.20 -3.56 6.35
N HIS A 152 16.67 -2.52 7.04
CA HIS A 152 16.57 -2.43 8.49
C HIS A 152 15.12 -2.50 8.95
N SER A 153 14.20 -1.84 8.23
CA SER A 153 12.77 -1.91 8.58
C SER A 153 12.22 -3.34 8.44
N GLY A 154 12.66 -4.09 7.44
CA GLY A 154 12.31 -5.50 7.27
C GLY A 154 12.83 -6.39 8.38
N LEU A 155 14.10 -6.23 8.77
CA LEU A 155 14.70 -7.01 9.85
C LEU A 155 13.97 -6.77 11.18
N VAL A 156 13.64 -5.51 11.49
CA VAL A 156 12.85 -5.17 12.67
C VAL A 156 11.44 -5.76 12.57
N GLU A 157 10.76 -5.64 11.42
CA GLU A 157 9.44 -6.23 11.21
C GLU A 157 9.43 -7.74 11.47
N VAL A 158 10.44 -8.47 10.96
CA VAL A 158 10.58 -9.92 11.18
C VAL A 158 10.70 -10.27 12.67
N VAL A 159 11.44 -9.49 13.45
CA VAL A 159 11.54 -9.70 14.89
C VAL A 159 10.18 -9.51 15.56
N PHE A 160 9.44 -8.45 15.21
CA PHE A 160 8.12 -8.17 15.77
C PHE A 160 7.04 -9.17 15.34
N LYS A 161 7.15 -9.80 14.16
CA LYS A 161 6.21 -10.83 13.71
C LYS A 161 6.19 -12.07 14.62
N ASN A 162 7.22 -12.30 15.43
CA ASN A 162 7.21 -13.35 16.44
C ASN A 162 6.31 -13.02 17.64
N HIS A 163 5.95 -11.75 17.82
CA HIS A 163 5.17 -11.26 18.96
C HIS A 163 3.78 -10.73 18.56
N VAL A 164 3.59 -10.38 17.29
CA VAL A 164 2.36 -9.74 16.78
C VAL A 164 1.86 -10.46 15.53
N ALA A 165 0.54 -10.61 15.40
CA ALA A 165 -0.08 -11.28 14.26
C ALA A 165 0.15 -10.53 12.92
N ASP A 166 0.62 -11.26 11.90
CA ASP A 166 1.02 -10.73 10.58
C ASP A 166 -0.11 -10.75 9.52
N LYS A 167 -1.39 -10.88 9.92
CA LYS A 167 -2.50 -11.05 8.96
C LYS A 167 -3.59 -10.01 9.13
N THR A 168 -3.81 -9.25 8.06
CA THR A 168 -4.96 -8.34 7.94
C THR A 168 -6.21 -9.16 7.60
N HIS A 169 -7.15 -9.26 8.54
CA HIS A 169 -8.45 -9.88 8.31
C HIS A 169 -9.42 -8.87 7.71
N TRP A 170 -9.35 -8.69 6.38
CA TRP A 170 -10.15 -7.69 5.68
C TRP A 170 -11.67 -7.82 5.93
N GLN A 171 -12.18 -9.05 6.07
CA GLN A 171 -13.59 -9.28 6.42
C GLN A 171 -13.95 -8.75 7.80
N ALA A 172 -13.03 -8.82 8.77
CA ALA A 172 -13.25 -8.30 10.11
C ALA A 172 -13.25 -6.77 10.12
N MET A 173 -12.43 -6.13 9.27
CA MET A 173 -12.44 -4.66 9.11
C MET A 173 -13.80 -4.13 8.62
N LEU A 174 -14.58 -4.95 7.89
CA LEU A 174 -15.92 -4.57 7.42
C LEU A 174 -17.03 -4.77 8.47
N LYS A 175 -16.73 -5.44 9.59
CA LYS A 175 -17.71 -5.74 10.65
C LYS A 175 -17.78 -4.66 11.73
N GLY A 176 -16.91 -3.65 11.67
CA GLY A 176 -16.83 -2.55 12.62
C GLY A 176 -15.41 -2.25 13.06
N PRO A 177 -15.20 -1.15 13.79
CA PRO A 177 -13.88 -0.77 14.29
C PRO A 177 -13.35 -1.82 15.29
N ALA A 178 -12.04 -2.08 15.29
CA ALA A 178 -11.42 -2.84 16.37
C ALA A 178 -11.58 -2.11 17.69
N GLN A 179 -11.67 -2.89 18.78
CA GLN A 179 -11.61 -2.34 20.13
C GLN A 179 -10.30 -1.57 20.31
N PRO A 180 -10.34 -0.36 20.90
CA PRO A 180 -9.15 0.41 21.21
C PRO A 180 -8.14 -0.42 22.02
N ARG A 181 -6.86 -0.21 21.74
CA ARG A 181 -5.75 -0.85 22.44
C ARG A 181 -4.69 0.17 22.81
N ASP A 182 -3.99 -0.10 23.91
CA ASP A 182 -2.75 0.60 24.25
C ASP A 182 -1.65 0.09 23.33
N LEU A 183 -1.10 0.98 22.49
CA LEU A 183 -0.02 0.65 21.56
C LEU A 183 1.36 0.81 22.20
N GLU A 184 1.48 1.54 23.31
CA GLU A 184 2.73 1.68 24.04
C GLU A 184 3.00 0.44 24.90
N GLU A 185 1.97 -0.12 25.54
CA GLU A 185 2.11 -1.40 26.25
C GLU A 185 2.51 -2.55 25.30
N ALA A 186 2.11 -2.47 24.04
CA ALA A 186 2.36 -3.49 23.03
C ALA A 186 3.70 -3.34 22.28
N ARG A 187 4.46 -2.27 22.54
CA ARG A 187 5.75 -1.96 21.92
C ARG A 187 6.88 -2.80 22.52
#